data_AF-A0A6J0RLM3-F1
#
_entry.id   AF-A0A6J0RLM3-F1
#
_cell.length_a   1.000
_cell.length_b   1.000
_cell.length_c   1.000
_cell.angle_alpha   90.00
_cell.angle_beta   90.00
_cell.angle_gamma   90.00
#
_symmetry.space_group_name_H-M   'P 1'
#
loop_
_entity.id
_entity.type
_entity.pdbx_description
1 polymer ?
#
loop_
_entity_poly.entity_id
_entity_poly.type
_entity_poly.pdbx_seq_one_letter_code
_entity_poly.pdbx_strand_id
1 'polypeptide(L)'
;MRLAVGATIVIVALSLLSVLVTGQEAGAADEVHARAKRSSNLVGGAKTLDKKDAEQRLQASLDKLAAGDGPNYRISKVYSATTQVVSGTLTKIDVELFNENDEKERCTVKLWAQPWLPNGYEVTFDCPNKELVKRRHSRSVEQLEKKTHKKRNHHSLDKTEHLFSKFQIKYNRRYHTAMEHQMRLRIFKQNLEIIKELNRNEMGSAKYGITEFADLTSTEYKQRTGLWQRSEDKPSKNAPAVIPNIELPKEFDWREKGVISKVKNQGMCGSCWAFSVTGNVEGLHAVKTGKLEEYSEQELLDCDTSDSACNGGLMDNAYEAIEHIGGLELESDYPYEGRKDQCKFSKSKVHVKVKGGVDLPKNETAIAQWLIANGPISIGINANAMQFYRGGVSHPWKALCSKKNLDHGVLIVGYGVSDYPMFKKTLPYWIVKNSWGPKWGEQGYYRVYRGDNTCGVSEMASSAVLE
;
A
#
# COMPACT_ATOMS: atom_id res chain seq x y z
N MET A 1 66.28 6.50 -1.59
CA MET A 1 67.32 6.17 -2.60
C MET A 1 66.82 4.98 -3.42
N ARG A 2 67.11 4.96 -4.73
CA ARG A 2 66.83 3.81 -5.62
C ARG A 2 68.05 2.90 -5.68
N LEU A 3 67.83 1.59 -5.83
CA LEU A 3 68.79 0.65 -6.42
C LEU A 3 68.02 -0.22 -7.43
N ALA A 4 68.67 -0.62 -8.51
CA ALA A 4 68.04 -1.20 -9.70
C ALA A 4 68.85 -2.37 -10.27
N VAL A 5 68.15 -3.36 -10.84
CA VAL A 5 68.54 -4.32 -11.92
C VAL A 5 67.19 -4.74 -12.53
N GLY A 6 66.91 -4.90 -13.84
CA GLY A 6 67.63 -5.59 -14.91
C GLY A 6 67.42 -7.12 -14.80
N ALA A 7 67.05 -7.91 -15.82
CA ALA A 7 66.73 -7.63 -17.23
C ALA A 7 66.04 -8.86 -17.90
N THR A 8 65.71 -8.71 -19.21
CA THR A 8 65.60 -9.78 -20.23
C THR A 8 64.24 -10.43 -20.52
N ILE A 9 63.99 -10.64 -21.82
CA ILE A 9 62.76 -11.14 -22.48
C ILE A 9 63.03 -12.53 -23.07
N VAL A 10 62.04 -13.42 -23.08
CA VAL A 10 61.95 -14.54 -24.03
C VAL A 10 60.52 -14.63 -24.57
N ILE A 11 60.38 -14.76 -25.89
CA ILE A 11 59.11 -14.99 -26.60
C ILE A 11 59.20 -16.36 -27.27
N VAL A 12 58.17 -17.20 -27.12
CA VAL A 12 57.91 -18.34 -28.01
C VAL A 12 56.41 -18.40 -28.28
N ALA A 13 56.03 -18.41 -29.56
CA ALA A 13 54.66 -18.61 -30.01
C ALA A 13 54.42 -20.09 -30.34
N LEU A 14 53.17 -20.55 -30.30
CA LEU A 14 52.77 -21.81 -30.91
C LEU A 14 51.38 -21.72 -31.55
N SER A 15 51.25 -22.42 -32.67
CA SER A 15 50.28 -22.20 -33.73
C SER A 15 49.07 -23.14 -33.67
N LEU A 16 47.98 -22.72 -34.31
CA LEU A 16 46.84 -23.57 -34.66
C LEU A 16 47.27 -24.76 -35.53
N LEU A 17 46.64 -25.92 -35.30
CA LEU A 17 46.53 -26.98 -36.30
C LEU A 17 45.08 -27.48 -36.33
N SER A 18 44.56 -27.64 -37.54
CA SER A 18 43.24 -28.21 -37.83
C SER A 18 43.39 -29.36 -38.83
N VAL A 19 42.89 -30.54 -38.49
CA VAL A 19 42.78 -31.68 -39.41
C VAL A 19 41.40 -32.34 -39.25
N LEU A 20 40.74 -32.60 -40.38
CA LEU A 20 39.46 -33.30 -40.50
C LEU A 20 39.67 -34.82 -40.62
N VAL A 21 38.76 -35.62 -40.06
CA VAL A 21 38.47 -37.00 -40.50
C VAL A 21 36.95 -37.25 -40.46
N THR A 22 36.46 -38.11 -41.34
CA THR A 22 35.07 -38.26 -41.83
C THR A 22 34.41 -39.63 -41.52
N GLY A 23 33.07 -39.69 -41.56
CA GLY A 23 32.25 -40.94 -41.67
C GLY A 23 31.71 -41.47 -40.32
N GLN A 24 30.38 -41.52 -40.08
CA GLN A 24 29.43 -42.61 -40.39
C GLN A 24 29.86 -43.99 -39.82
N GLU A 25 29.06 -44.75 -39.07
CA GLU A 25 27.64 -44.66 -38.61
C GLU A 25 27.44 -45.61 -37.39
N ALA A 26 26.37 -45.64 -36.58
CA ALA A 26 25.06 -44.95 -36.56
C ALA A 26 24.71 -44.58 -35.08
N GLY A 27 23.49 -44.52 -34.50
CA GLY A 27 22.11 -44.83 -34.94
C GLY A 27 21.18 -45.20 -33.77
N ALA A 28 20.68 -44.22 -32.99
CA ALA A 28 19.50 -44.33 -32.10
C ALA A 28 19.03 -42.93 -31.67
N ALA A 29 17.73 -42.74 -31.44
CA ALA A 29 17.12 -41.42 -31.25
C ALA A 29 17.27 -40.87 -29.82
N ASP A 30 17.48 -39.55 -29.71
CA ASP A 30 17.47 -38.80 -28.46
C ASP A 30 16.53 -37.59 -28.61
N GLU A 31 15.37 -37.62 -27.95
CA GLU A 31 14.36 -36.55 -28.00
C GLU A 31 14.79 -35.35 -27.15
N VAL A 32 15.66 -34.49 -27.71
CA VAL A 32 15.98 -33.21 -27.07
C VAL A 32 14.80 -32.25 -27.24
N HIS A 33 13.95 -32.18 -26.20
CA HIS A 33 12.87 -31.20 -26.09
C HIS A 33 13.37 -29.77 -26.41
N ALA A 34 12.85 -29.21 -27.50
CA ALA A 34 13.09 -27.83 -27.86
C ALA A 34 12.62 -26.90 -26.74
N ARG A 35 13.55 -26.08 -26.20
CA ARG A 35 13.26 -25.10 -25.14
C ARG A 35 12.09 -24.19 -25.53
N ALA A 36 10.94 -24.39 -24.90
CA ALA A 36 9.87 -23.41 -24.90
C ALA A 36 10.41 -22.05 -24.43
N LYS A 37 10.23 -20.99 -25.23
CA LYS A 37 10.60 -19.62 -24.84
C LYS A 37 9.79 -19.22 -23.60
N ARG A 38 10.39 -19.31 -22.41
CA ARG A 38 9.86 -18.68 -21.18
C ARG A 38 9.65 -17.19 -21.47
N SER A 39 8.43 -16.71 -21.26
CA SER A 39 8.11 -15.29 -21.39
C SER A 39 8.89 -14.49 -20.35
N SER A 40 9.75 -13.58 -20.81
CA SER A 40 10.57 -12.70 -19.97
C SER A 40 9.74 -11.56 -19.39
N ASN A 41 8.80 -11.87 -18.51
CA ASN A 41 8.06 -10.88 -17.74
C ASN A 41 8.98 -10.31 -16.65
N LEU A 42 9.77 -9.30 -17.01
CA LEU A 42 10.54 -8.49 -16.06
C LEU A 42 9.59 -7.89 -15.00
N VAL A 43 10.00 -7.97 -13.72
CA VAL A 43 9.30 -7.31 -12.61
C VAL A 43 9.41 -5.79 -12.80
N GLY A 44 8.28 -5.08 -12.71
CA GLY A 44 8.19 -3.67 -13.12
C GLY A 44 8.19 -3.45 -14.65
N GLY A 45 8.20 -4.52 -15.45
CA GLY A 45 7.99 -4.47 -16.90
C GLY A 45 6.55 -4.13 -17.27
N ALA A 46 6.34 -3.68 -18.51
CA ALA A 46 5.02 -3.31 -19.00
C ALA A 46 4.19 -4.59 -19.31
N LYS A 47 3.17 -4.87 -18.49
CA LYS A 47 2.23 -5.99 -18.71
C LYS A 47 1.23 -5.59 -19.80
N THR A 48 0.87 -6.50 -20.70
CA THR A 48 -0.20 -6.26 -21.69
C THR A 48 -1.54 -6.03 -21.00
N LEU A 49 -2.27 -5.00 -21.40
CA LEU A 49 -3.62 -4.70 -20.95
C LEU A 49 -4.62 -5.13 -22.04
N ASP A 50 -5.80 -5.62 -21.65
CA ASP A 50 -6.85 -5.94 -22.60
C ASP A 50 -7.29 -4.70 -23.41
N LYS A 51 -7.68 -4.91 -24.68
CA LYS A 51 -8.00 -3.82 -25.60
C LYS A 51 -9.29 -3.09 -25.21
N LYS A 52 -10.30 -3.81 -24.72
CA LYS A 52 -11.58 -3.25 -24.26
C LYS A 52 -11.39 -2.48 -22.95
N ASP A 53 -10.58 -3.00 -22.03
CA ASP A 53 -10.19 -2.30 -20.81
C ASP A 53 -9.39 -1.02 -21.11
N ALA A 54 -8.49 -1.07 -22.08
CA ALA A 54 -7.71 0.09 -22.53
C ALA A 54 -8.60 1.15 -23.19
N GLU A 55 -9.53 0.73 -24.05
CA GLU A 55 -10.52 1.59 -24.68
C GLU A 55 -11.42 2.26 -23.63
N GLN A 56 -11.95 1.51 -22.66
CA GLN A 56 -12.74 2.07 -21.54
C GLN A 56 -11.94 3.08 -20.70
N ARG A 57 -10.68 2.77 -20.37
CA ARG A 57 -9.81 3.69 -19.61
C ARG A 57 -9.47 4.95 -20.39
N LEU A 58 -9.26 4.83 -21.71
CA LEU A 58 -9.01 5.97 -22.59
C LEU A 58 -10.28 6.82 -22.78
N GLN A 59 -11.43 6.20 -23.04
CA GLN A 59 -12.72 6.90 -23.19
C GLN A 59 -13.09 7.62 -21.90
N ALA A 60 -13.02 6.95 -20.74
CA ALA A 60 -13.22 7.58 -19.44
C ALA A 60 -12.14 8.63 -19.07
N SER A 61 -11.08 8.77 -19.87
CA SER A 61 -10.12 9.87 -19.80
C SER A 61 -10.49 11.00 -20.78
N LEU A 62 -10.96 10.68 -21.99
CA LEU A 62 -11.46 11.66 -22.96
C LEU A 62 -12.76 12.34 -22.46
N ASP A 63 -13.74 11.59 -21.94
CA ASP A 63 -15.01 12.13 -21.39
C ASP A 63 -14.81 13.13 -20.25
N LYS A 64 -13.67 13.03 -19.53
CA LYS A 64 -13.30 13.93 -18.44
C LYS A 64 -12.49 15.15 -18.93
N LEU A 65 -11.96 15.11 -20.15
CA LEU A 65 -11.39 16.25 -20.87
C LEU A 65 -12.55 16.96 -21.60
N ALA A 66 -13.40 17.65 -20.83
CA ALA A 66 -14.62 18.25 -21.35
C ALA A 66 -14.35 19.36 -22.39
N ALA A 67 -15.35 19.60 -23.24
CA ALA A 67 -15.29 20.51 -24.39
C ALA A 67 -14.69 21.89 -24.07
N GLY A 68 -13.70 22.29 -24.86
CA GLY A 68 -13.04 23.61 -24.81
C GLY A 68 -11.60 23.62 -24.28
N ASP A 69 -11.16 22.59 -23.54
CA ASP A 69 -9.81 22.54 -22.92
C ASP A 69 -8.86 21.49 -23.56
N GLY A 70 -9.26 20.86 -24.68
CA GLY A 70 -8.44 19.90 -25.43
C GLY A 70 -9.00 19.61 -26.84
N PRO A 71 -8.17 19.04 -27.74
CA PRO A 71 -8.59 18.69 -29.09
C PRO A 71 -9.70 17.63 -29.09
N ASN A 72 -10.63 17.71 -30.04
CA ASN A 72 -11.80 16.83 -30.14
C ASN A 72 -11.48 15.40 -30.63
N TYR A 73 -10.55 14.70 -29.96
CA TYR A 73 -10.17 13.35 -30.33
C TYR A 73 -11.25 12.31 -30.02
N ARG A 74 -11.67 11.54 -31.04
CA ARG A 74 -12.52 10.36 -30.91
C ARG A 74 -11.72 9.08 -31.14
N ILE A 75 -11.94 8.05 -30.34
CA ILE A 75 -11.29 6.76 -30.54
C ILE A 75 -11.84 6.10 -31.82
N SER A 76 -10.95 5.70 -32.72
CA SER A 76 -11.26 4.85 -33.89
C SER A 76 -10.95 3.38 -33.58
N LYS A 77 -9.74 3.09 -33.07
CA LYS A 77 -9.27 1.72 -32.85
C LYS A 77 -8.08 1.64 -31.89
N VAL A 78 -8.13 0.76 -30.89
CA VAL A 78 -6.95 0.43 -30.05
C VAL A 78 -6.15 -0.71 -30.66
N TYR A 79 -4.87 -0.48 -30.95
CA TYR A 79 -3.96 -1.50 -31.49
C TYR A 79 -3.33 -2.34 -30.40
N SER A 80 -2.76 -1.69 -29.39
CA SER A 80 -2.14 -2.35 -28.23
C SER A 80 -2.20 -1.46 -26.99
N ALA A 81 -2.14 -2.08 -25.81
CA ALA A 81 -2.06 -1.36 -24.55
C ALA A 81 -1.16 -2.11 -23.56
N THR A 82 -0.42 -1.36 -22.76
CA THR A 82 0.44 -1.90 -21.71
C THR A 82 0.33 -1.08 -20.43
N THR A 83 0.41 -1.75 -19.28
CA THR A 83 0.38 -1.12 -17.95
C THR A 83 1.67 -1.44 -17.22
N GLN A 84 2.31 -0.41 -16.65
CA GLN A 84 3.55 -0.50 -15.89
C GLN A 84 3.35 0.14 -14.51
N VAL A 85 3.79 -0.54 -13.46
CA VAL A 85 3.84 0.03 -12.10
C VAL A 85 5.22 0.65 -11.90
N VAL A 86 5.23 1.95 -11.64
CA VAL A 86 6.40 2.79 -11.37
C VAL A 86 6.12 3.59 -10.08
N SER A 87 6.50 4.86 -9.99
CA SER A 87 5.96 5.80 -9.00
C SER A 87 4.49 6.14 -9.33
N GLY A 88 3.59 5.14 -9.29
CA GLY A 88 2.22 5.19 -9.80
C GLY A 88 2.00 4.27 -11.00
N THR A 89 0.80 4.28 -11.59
CA THR A 89 0.41 3.38 -12.68
C THR A 89 0.51 4.10 -14.02
N LEU A 90 1.44 3.70 -14.88
CA LEU A 90 1.60 4.21 -16.23
C LEU A 90 0.96 3.25 -17.23
N THR A 91 -0.11 3.67 -17.90
CA THR A 91 -0.71 2.94 -19.02
C THR A 91 -0.27 3.60 -20.33
N LYS A 92 0.29 2.83 -21.27
CA LYS A 92 0.61 3.28 -22.64
C LYS A 92 -0.34 2.59 -23.60
N ILE A 93 -1.03 3.36 -24.44
CA ILE A 93 -2.05 2.88 -25.37
C ILE A 93 -1.66 3.37 -26.77
N ASP A 94 -1.50 2.45 -27.71
CA ASP A 94 -1.29 2.71 -29.14
C ASP A 94 -2.65 2.66 -29.83
N VAL A 95 -3.11 3.80 -30.33
CA VAL A 95 -4.51 4.05 -30.69
C VAL A 95 -4.63 4.93 -31.94
N GLU A 96 -5.58 4.59 -32.80
CA GLU A 96 -6.06 5.44 -33.89
C GLU A 96 -7.13 6.39 -33.34
N LEU A 97 -6.92 7.70 -33.52
CA LEU A 97 -7.82 8.77 -33.13
C LEU A 97 -8.30 9.51 -34.39
N PHE A 98 -9.55 9.98 -34.39
CA PHE A 98 -10.00 11.01 -35.34
C PHE A 98 -9.59 12.38 -34.81
N ASN A 99 -9.00 13.21 -35.67
CA ASN A 99 -8.63 14.58 -35.37
C ASN A 99 -9.81 15.56 -35.60
N GLU A 100 -9.61 16.85 -35.41
CA GLU A 100 -10.66 17.88 -35.56
C GLU A 100 -11.17 18.06 -37.00
N ASN A 101 -10.47 17.49 -37.99
CA ASN A 101 -10.84 17.45 -39.40
C ASN A 101 -11.45 16.08 -39.82
N ASP A 102 -11.81 15.22 -38.85
CA ASP A 102 -12.22 13.82 -39.06
C ASP A 102 -11.18 12.92 -39.78
N GLU A 103 -9.91 13.33 -39.83
CA GLU A 103 -8.83 12.48 -40.35
C GLU A 103 -8.31 11.53 -39.27
N LYS A 104 -7.90 10.33 -39.70
CA LYS A 104 -7.38 9.29 -38.80
C LYS A 104 -5.88 9.45 -38.58
N GLU A 105 -5.47 9.56 -37.32
CA GLU A 105 -4.06 9.58 -36.93
C GLU A 105 -3.76 8.54 -35.84
N ARG A 106 -2.57 7.93 -35.92
CA ARG A 106 -2.11 6.94 -34.94
C ARG A 106 -1.22 7.60 -33.90
N CYS A 107 -1.64 7.57 -32.65
CA CYS A 107 -0.95 8.21 -31.53
C CYS A 107 -0.63 7.22 -30.40
N THR A 108 0.43 7.50 -29.65
CA THR A 108 0.70 6.84 -28.37
C THR A 108 0.16 7.70 -27.24
N VAL A 109 -0.93 7.27 -26.60
CA VAL A 109 -1.49 7.95 -25.43
C VAL A 109 -0.90 7.34 -24.15
N LYS A 110 -0.37 8.20 -23.27
CA LYS A 110 0.23 7.80 -21.98
C LYS A 110 -0.66 8.33 -20.86
N LEU A 111 -1.29 7.43 -20.10
CA LEU A 111 -2.11 7.72 -18.93
C LEU A 111 -1.29 7.40 -17.66
N TRP A 112 -0.83 8.41 -16.93
CA TRP A 112 -0.02 8.23 -15.73
C TRP A 112 -0.79 8.61 -14.47
N ALA A 113 -1.25 7.61 -13.71
CA ALA A 113 -1.95 7.78 -12.45
C ALA A 113 -0.97 7.85 -11.28
N GLN A 114 -0.91 8.98 -10.58
CA GLN A 114 -0.03 9.16 -9.41
C GLN A 114 -0.85 9.18 -8.11
N PRO A 115 -0.66 8.21 -7.17
CA PRO A 115 -1.50 8.06 -5.97
C PRO A 115 -1.58 9.29 -5.05
N TRP A 116 -0.58 10.17 -5.08
CA TRP A 116 -0.53 11.37 -4.25
C TRP A 116 -1.31 12.57 -4.83
N LEU A 117 -1.69 12.54 -6.11
CA LEU A 117 -2.41 13.65 -6.75
C LEU A 117 -3.93 13.55 -6.47
N PRO A 118 -4.62 14.66 -6.12
CA PRO A 118 -6.02 14.60 -5.66
C PRO A 118 -7.03 13.97 -6.64
N ASN A 119 -6.77 14.07 -7.95
CA ASN A 119 -7.53 13.43 -9.04
C ASN A 119 -6.58 13.00 -10.20
N GLY A 120 -5.28 12.86 -9.91
CA GLY A 120 -4.25 13.06 -10.95
C GLY A 120 -3.90 11.85 -11.79
N TYR A 121 -4.61 11.75 -12.91
CA TYR A 121 -4.10 11.15 -14.14
C TYR A 121 -3.45 12.27 -14.99
N GLU A 122 -2.20 12.09 -15.40
CA GLU A 122 -1.57 12.89 -16.46
C GLU A 122 -1.74 12.13 -17.79
N VAL A 123 -2.37 12.79 -18.77
CA VAL A 123 -2.61 12.28 -20.13
C VAL A 123 -1.64 12.97 -21.06
N THR A 124 -0.79 12.21 -21.75
CA THR A 124 0.06 12.73 -22.82
C THR A 124 -0.37 12.12 -24.15
N PHE A 125 -0.66 12.96 -25.13
CA PHE A 125 -0.85 12.55 -26.52
C PHE A 125 0.49 12.73 -27.27
N ASP A 126 0.99 11.64 -27.84
CA ASP A 126 2.24 11.58 -28.58
C ASP A 126 1.91 11.12 -30.00
N CYS A 127 1.62 12.09 -30.87
CA CYS A 127 1.18 11.89 -32.25
C CYS A 127 2.30 12.32 -33.22
N PRO A 128 2.60 11.57 -34.30
CA PRO A 128 3.62 11.95 -35.27
C PRO A 128 3.40 13.34 -35.86
N ASN A 129 4.49 14.11 -36.02
CA ASN A 129 4.50 15.45 -36.62
C ASN A 129 3.62 16.52 -35.91
N LYS A 130 3.24 16.30 -34.65
CA LYS A 130 2.53 17.29 -33.81
C LYS A 130 3.31 17.59 -32.52
N GLU A 131 3.05 18.74 -31.92
CA GLU A 131 3.56 19.04 -30.58
C GLU A 131 2.98 18.08 -29.53
N LEU A 132 3.81 17.72 -28.55
CA LEU A 132 3.45 16.75 -27.51
C LEU A 132 2.47 17.37 -26.49
N VAL A 133 1.20 17.02 -26.61
CA VAL A 133 0.12 17.59 -25.78
C VAL A 133 0.06 16.87 -24.42
N LYS A 134 0.48 17.55 -23.35
CA LYS A 134 0.28 17.10 -21.96
C LYS A 134 -0.94 17.79 -21.33
N ARG A 135 -1.89 17.00 -20.84
CA ARG A 135 -3.04 17.46 -20.04
C ARG A 135 -3.07 16.69 -18.73
N ARG A 136 -3.57 17.31 -17.66
CA ARG A 136 -3.87 16.63 -16.39
C ARG A 136 -5.37 16.58 -16.21
N HIS A 137 -5.86 15.56 -15.49
CA HIS A 137 -7.27 15.44 -15.11
C HIS A 137 -7.66 16.54 -14.11
N SER A 138 -7.92 17.69 -14.72
CA SER A 138 -8.31 18.94 -14.13
C SER A 138 -9.83 19.10 -14.26
N ARG A 139 -10.58 18.21 -13.59
CA ARG A 139 -11.64 18.73 -12.70
C ARG A 139 -10.92 19.22 -11.45
N SER A 140 -10.14 20.26 -11.67
CA SER A 140 -9.22 20.79 -10.69
C SER A 140 -10.03 21.49 -9.62
N VAL A 141 -9.47 21.44 -8.41
CA VAL A 141 -9.85 22.41 -7.39
C VAL A 141 -9.71 23.82 -7.99
N GLU A 142 -8.73 24.06 -8.88
CA GLU A 142 -8.50 25.27 -9.70
C GLU A 142 -9.69 25.79 -10.56
N GLN A 143 -10.57 24.93 -11.09
CA GLN A 143 -11.75 25.39 -11.87
C GLN A 143 -12.97 25.67 -10.98
N LEU A 144 -13.11 24.93 -9.86
CA LEU A 144 -14.02 25.28 -8.76
C LEU A 144 -13.55 26.53 -8.02
N GLU A 145 -12.23 26.69 -7.85
CA GLU A 145 -11.49 27.86 -7.39
C GLU A 145 -11.85 29.05 -8.28
N LYS A 146 -11.73 28.97 -9.62
CA LYS A 146 -12.18 30.08 -10.50
C LYS A 146 -13.66 30.48 -10.29
N LYS A 147 -14.57 29.55 -10.02
CA LYS A 147 -15.99 29.86 -9.72
C LYS A 147 -16.24 30.36 -8.28
N THR A 148 -15.36 30.07 -7.32
CA THR A 148 -15.50 30.48 -5.91
C THR A 148 -14.64 31.69 -5.53
N HIS A 149 -13.46 31.85 -6.11
CA HIS A 149 -12.58 33.02 -6.03
C HIS A 149 -13.27 34.29 -6.51
N LYS A 150 -14.14 34.20 -7.53
CA LYS A 150 -14.94 35.35 -7.99
C LYS A 150 -15.96 35.85 -6.93
N LYS A 151 -16.10 35.15 -5.80
CA LYS A 151 -16.94 35.54 -4.64
C LYS A 151 -16.17 35.77 -3.33
N ARG A 152 -14.86 35.50 -3.25
CA ARG A 152 -14.04 35.75 -2.05
C ARG A 152 -12.63 36.22 -2.40
N ASN A 153 -12.34 37.48 -2.07
CA ASN A 153 -11.01 38.08 -2.18
C ASN A 153 -10.02 37.35 -1.26
N HIS A 154 -9.22 36.46 -1.83
CA HIS A 154 -8.22 35.67 -1.10
C HIS A 154 -6.76 36.09 -1.38
N HIS A 155 -6.54 37.20 -2.10
CA HIS A 155 -5.20 37.75 -2.38
C HIS A 155 -4.45 38.28 -1.13
N SER A 156 -5.07 38.26 0.05
CA SER A 156 -4.52 38.77 1.32
C SER A 156 -4.28 37.70 2.41
N LEU A 157 -4.42 36.40 2.10
CA LEU A 157 -4.20 35.33 3.10
C LEU A 157 -2.73 34.89 3.17
N ASP A 158 -2.30 34.49 4.38
CA ASP A 158 -1.05 33.76 4.57
C ASP A 158 -1.07 32.44 3.75
N LYS A 159 0.09 32.03 3.23
CA LYS A 159 0.27 30.76 2.51
C LYS A 159 -0.30 29.57 3.29
N THR A 160 -0.19 29.60 4.61
CA THR A 160 -0.69 28.54 5.49
C THR A 160 -2.22 28.55 5.62
N GLU A 161 -2.85 29.73 5.60
CA GLU A 161 -4.31 29.88 5.65
C GLU A 161 -4.96 29.45 4.33
N HIS A 162 -4.31 29.73 3.20
CA HIS A 162 -4.70 29.17 1.90
C HIS A 162 -4.61 27.64 1.87
N LEU A 163 -3.54 27.05 2.42
CA LEU A 163 -3.43 25.60 2.58
C LEU A 163 -4.51 25.02 3.50
N PHE A 164 -4.85 25.70 4.59
CA PHE A 164 -5.92 25.29 5.50
C PHE A 164 -7.31 25.36 4.84
N SER A 165 -7.57 26.40 4.05
CA SER A 165 -8.80 26.51 3.26
C SER A 165 -8.92 25.38 2.23
N LYS A 166 -7.83 25.04 1.53
CA LYS A 166 -7.79 23.87 0.62
C LYS A 166 -7.98 22.55 1.37
N PHE A 167 -7.44 22.41 2.57
CA PHE A 167 -7.68 21.26 3.46
C PHE A 167 -9.15 21.15 3.86
N GLN A 168 -9.79 22.25 4.27
CA GLN A 168 -11.21 22.27 4.64
C GLN A 168 -12.12 21.84 3.48
N ILE A 169 -11.87 22.34 2.27
CA ILE A 169 -12.62 21.95 1.07
C ILE A 169 -12.39 20.45 0.75
N LYS A 170 -11.13 20.00 0.73
CA LYS A 170 -10.77 18.62 0.36
C LYS A 170 -11.36 17.55 1.28
N TYR A 171 -11.42 17.83 2.59
CA TYR A 171 -11.90 16.89 3.61
C TYR A 171 -13.28 17.27 4.17
N ASN A 172 -13.99 18.21 3.54
CA ASN A 172 -15.30 18.74 3.97
C ASN A 172 -15.33 19.13 5.47
N ARG A 173 -14.23 19.70 5.99
CA ARG A 173 -14.17 20.16 7.38
C ARG A 173 -15.02 21.40 7.55
N ARG A 174 -15.88 21.37 8.58
CA ARG A 174 -16.69 22.50 9.05
C ARG A 174 -16.45 22.61 10.55
N TYR A 175 -16.31 23.83 11.04
CA TYR A 175 -16.09 24.13 12.45
C TYR A 175 -17.26 25.01 12.91
N HIS A 176 -17.78 24.73 14.09
CA HIS A 176 -19.02 25.34 14.60
C HIS A 176 -18.84 26.79 15.04
N THR A 177 -17.63 27.14 15.49
CA THR A 177 -17.32 28.48 16.01
C THR A 177 -16.03 29.04 15.39
N ALA A 178 -15.89 30.37 15.42
CA ALA A 178 -14.65 31.05 15.02
C ALA A 178 -13.47 30.65 15.93
N MET A 179 -13.72 30.39 17.22
CA MET A 179 -12.72 29.89 18.16
C MET A 179 -12.21 28.49 17.77
N GLU A 180 -13.12 27.58 17.45
CA GLU A 180 -12.76 26.24 16.95
C GLU A 180 -11.96 26.34 15.65
N HIS A 181 -12.41 27.17 14.70
CA HIS A 181 -11.68 27.41 13.45
C HIS A 181 -10.25 27.90 13.69
N GLN A 182 -10.05 28.87 14.60
CA GLN A 182 -8.72 29.40 14.94
C GLN A 182 -7.85 28.36 15.67
N MET A 183 -8.44 27.55 16.55
CA MET A 183 -7.76 26.42 17.20
C MET A 183 -7.31 25.37 16.19
N ARG A 184 -8.19 24.94 15.29
CA ARG A 184 -7.91 23.96 14.22
C ARG A 184 -6.86 24.46 13.24
N LEU A 185 -6.89 25.75 12.89
CA LEU A 185 -5.83 26.39 12.11
C LEU A 185 -4.48 26.35 12.86
N ARG A 186 -4.44 26.64 14.17
CA ARG A 186 -3.20 26.58 14.97
C ARG A 186 -2.62 25.16 15.00
N ILE A 187 -3.46 24.16 15.24
CA ILE A 187 -3.09 22.73 15.21
C ILE A 187 -2.55 22.36 13.82
N PHE A 188 -3.22 22.80 12.75
CA PHE A 188 -2.77 22.58 11.38
C PHE A 188 -1.41 23.22 11.09
N LYS A 189 -1.14 24.45 11.59
CA LYS A 189 0.20 25.06 11.47
C LYS A 189 1.27 24.22 12.19
N GLN A 190 1.00 23.70 13.38
CA GLN A 190 1.92 22.83 14.12
C GLN A 190 2.18 21.49 13.39
N ASN A 191 1.12 20.83 12.91
CA ASN A 191 1.22 19.58 12.16
C ASN A 191 1.98 19.74 10.83
N LEU A 192 1.92 20.93 10.20
CA LEU A 192 2.75 21.23 9.03
C LEU A 192 4.25 21.28 9.33
N GLU A 193 4.68 21.68 10.54
CA GLU A 193 6.09 21.59 10.94
C GLU A 193 6.50 20.13 11.18
N ILE A 194 5.67 19.33 11.85
CA ILE A 194 5.90 17.88 12.03
C ILE A 194 6.04 17.18 10.67
N ILE A 195 5.19 17.53 9.70
CA ILE A 195 5.29 17.04 8.31
C ILE A 195 6.64 17.41 7.68
N LYS A 196 7.17 18.62 7.91
CA LYS A 196 8.50 19.00 7.39
C LYS A 196 9.61 18.20 8.07
N GLU A 197 9.53 17.99 9.38
CA GLU A 197 10.52 17.21 10.14
C GLU A 197 10.54 15.74 9.72
N LEU A 198 9.37 15.12 9.53
CA LEU A 198 9.25 13.77 8.97
C LEU A 198 9.88 13.68 7.58
N ASN A 199 9.57 14.61 6.67
CA ASN A 199 10.17 14.63 5.33
C ASN A 199 11.69 14.95 5.32
N ARG A 200 12.20 15.68 6.30
CA ARG A 200 13.64 15.98 6.45
C ARG A 200 14.45 14.78 6.97
N ASN A 201 13.85 13.98 7.86
CA ASN A 201 14.50 12.86 8.54
C ASN A 201 14.09 11.48 7.99
N GLU A 202 13.37 11.45 6.85
CA GLU A 202 12.95 10.23 6.17
C GLU A 202 14.15 9.52 5.54
N MET A 203 14.50 8.34 6.06
CA MET A 203 15.66 7.57 5.60
C MET A 203 15.34 6.66 4.41
N GLY A 204 14.07 6.52 4.03
CA GLY A 204 13.58 5.60 3.01
C GLY A 204 13.32 6.32 1.69
N SER A 205 12.05 6.38 1.32
CA SER A 205 11.53 7.04 0.11
C SER A 205 10.14 7.67 0.31
N ALA A 206 9.58 7.60 1.52
CA ALA A 206 8.23 8.07 1.78
C ALA A 206 8.08 9.58 1.59
N LYS A 207 6.82 9.99 1.41
CA LYS A 207 6.38 11.38 1.45
C LYS A 207 5.29 11.52 2.48
N TYR A 208 5.48 12.48 3.38
CA TYR A 208 4.50 12.89 4.37
C TYR A 208 3.85 14.20 3.92
N GLY A 209 2.58 14.40 4.25
CA GLY A 209 1.82 15.55 3.80
C GLY A 209 0.45 15.64 4.45
N ILE A 210 -0.34 16.61 3.98
CA ILE A 210 -1.68 16.88 4.52
C ILE A 210 -2.61 15.69 4.25
N THR A 211 -2.85 14.90 5.29
CA THR A 211 -3.89 13.87 5.42
C THR A 211 -5.16 14.50 6.01
N GLU A 212 -6.22 13.71 6.20
CA GLU A 212 -7.42 14.19 6.91
C GLU A 212 -7.16 14.49 8.40
N PHE A 213 -6.09 13.97 8.99
CA PHE A 213 -5.72 14.17 10.39
C PHE A 213 -4.90 15.44 10.65
N ALA A 214 -4.74 16.30 9.65
CA ALA A 214 -3.90 17.50 9.75
C ALA A 214 -4.43 18.57 10.72
N ASP A 215 -5.71 18.55 11.10
CA ASP A 215 -6.31 19.45 12.09
C ASP A 215 -6.54 18.81 13.48
N LEU A 216 -5.99 17.62 13.71
CA LEU A 216 -6.09 16.90 14.98
C LEU A 216 -4.85 17.10 15.85
N THR A 217 -5.06 17.26 17.15
CA THR A 217 -4.01 17.15 18.17
C THR A 217 -3.50 15.72 18.29
N SER A 218 -2.34 15.52 18.92
CA SER A 218 -1.83 14.17 19.23
C SER A 218 -2.84 13.36 20.07
N THR A 219 -3.55 13.98 21.01
CA THR A 219 -4.56 13.31 21.84
C THR A 219 -5.77 12.84 21.02
N GLU A 220 -6.31 13.70 20.13
CA GLU A 220 -7.43 13.34 19.24
C GLU A 220 -7.03 12.32 18.17
N TYR A 221 -5.77 12.34 17.73
CA TYR A 221 -5.24 11.30 16.86
C TYR A 221 -5.13 9.96 17.60
N LYS A 222 -4.63 9.99 18.85
CA LYS A 222 -4.47 8.78 19.68
C LYS A 222 -5.77 8.08 20.05
N GLN A 223 -6.92 8.75 20.00
CA GLN A 223 -8.24 8.09 20.10
C GLN A 223 -8.48 7.05 18.99
N ARG A 224 -7.67 7.04 17.93
CA ARG A 224 -7.70 6.06 16.82
C ARG A 224 -6.63 4.97 16.94
N THR A 225 -5.71 5.11 17.90
CA THR A 225 -4.59 4.18 18.14
C THR A 225 -4.82 3.56 19.51
N GLY A 226 -5.52 2.42 19.54
CA GLY A 226 -5.94 1.74 20.77
C GLY A 226 -5.25 0.41 21.03
N LEU A 227 -4.06 0.18 20.49
CA LEU A 227 -3.28 -0.98 20.91
C LEU A 227 -2.70 -0.72 22.31
N TRP A 228 -2.95 -1.64 23.24
CA TRP A 228 -2.31 -1.60 24.55
C TRP A 228 -0.85 -2.09 24.47
N GLN A 229 0.02 -1.60 25.37
CA GLN A 229 1.34 -2.21 25.53
C GLN A 229 1.17 -3.58 26.21
N ARG A 230 1.88 -4.59 25.71
CA ARG A 230 2.01 -5.87 26.42
C ARG A 230 2.84 -5.63 27.69
N SER A 231 2.27 -5.93 28.86
CA SER A 231 2.96 -5.81 30.15
C SER A 231 3.98 -6.95 30.31
N GLU A 232 5.16 -6.67 30.87
CA GLU A 232 6.16 -7.70 31.16
C GLU A 232 5.65 -8.71 32.21
N ASP A 233 4.78 -8.27 33.13
CA ASP A 233 4.15 -9.10 34.17
C ASP A 233 2.98 -9.95 33.63
N LYS A 234 2.50 -9.67 32.41
CA LYS A 234 1.39 -10.38 31.74
C LYS A 234 1.79 -10.70 30.29
N PRO A 235 2.66 -11.69 30.07
CA PRO A 235 3.00 -12.16 28.73
C PRO A 235 1.77 -12.72 28.01
N SER A 236 1.86 -12.80 26.68
CA SER A 236 0.85 -13.47 25.84
C SER A 236 0.69 -14.93 26.25
N LYS A 237 -0.54 -15.43 26.28
CA LYS A 237 -0.83 -16.87 26.49
C LYS A 237 -0.74 -17.68 25.19
N ASN A 238 -0.63 -17.00 24.04
CA ASN A 238 -0.50 -17.65 22.73
C ASN A 238 0.69 -18.60 22.71
N ALA A 239 0.53 -19.74 22.03
CA ALA A 239 1.64 -20.65 21.79
C ALA A 239 2.68 -20.02 20.83
N PRO A 240 3.98 -20.32 20.96
CA PRO A 240 4.97 -19.88 19.98
C PRO A 240 4.71 -20.52 18.61
N ALA A 241 4.70 -19.71 17.56
CA ALA A 241 4.48 -20.17 16.19
C ALA A 241 5.61 -21.09 15.70
N VAL A 242 5.26 -22.28 15.18
CA VAL A 242 6.20 -23.18 14.51
C VAL A 242 6.46 -22.67 13.09
N ILE A 243 7.65 -22.10 12.87
CA ILE A 243 7.97 -21.41 11.61
C ILE A 243 8.35 -22.41 10.52
N PRO A 244 7.67 -22.40 9.36
CA PRO A 244 7.98 -23.31 8.26
C PRO A 244 9.26 -22.87 7.54
N ASN A 245 10.16 -23.82 7.29
CA ASN A 245 11.39 -23.55 6.54
C ASN A 245 11.11 -23.53 5.03
N ILE A 246 10.69 -22.37 4.52
CA ILE A 246 10.46 -22.13 3.09
C ILE A 246 11.42 -21.08 2.53
N GLU A 247 11.71 -21.20 1.24
CA GLU A 247 12.44 -20.18 0.48
C GLU A 247 11.53 -18.96 0.23
N LEU A 248 12.07 -17.76 0.45
CA LEU A 248 11.33 -16.51 0.31
C LEU A 248 11.49 -15.95 -1.12
N PRO A 249 10.40 -15.77 -1.90
CA PRO A 249 10.46 -15.00 -3.13
C PRO A 249 10.86 -13.54 -2.84
N LYS A 250 11.39 -12.82 -3.83
CA LYS A 250 11.80 -11.41 -3.66
C LYS A 250 10.63 -10.52 -3.20
N GLU A 251 9.43 -10.79 -3.69
CA GLU A 251 8.20 -10.04 -3.42
C GLU A 251 7.02 -11.02 -3.28
N PHE A 252 6.05 -10.66 -2.44
CA PHE A 252 4.85 -11.45 -2.20
C PHE A 252 3.70 -10.55 -1.72
N ASP A 253 2.48 -10.74 -2.23
CA ASP A 253 1.33 -9.90 -1.90
C ASP A 253 0.02 -10.70 -1.92
N TRP A 254 -0.60 -10.90 -0.77
CA TRP A 254 -1.88 -11.61 -0.63
C TRP A 254 -3.03 -10.90 -1.36
N ARG A 255 -2.91 -9.59 -1.65
CA ARG A 255 -3.93 -8.84 -2.41
C ARG A 255 -4.03 -9.34 -3.85
N GLU A 256 -2.92 -9.78 -4.45
CA GLU A 256 -2.92 -10.39 -5.79
C GLU A 256 -3.55 -11.79 -5.80
N LYS A 257 -3.78 -12.40 -4.63
CA LYS A 257 -4.43 -13.72 -4.46
C LYS A 257 -5.92 -13.63 -4.13
N GLY A 258 -6.46 -12.43 -3.92
CA GLY A 258 -7.88 -12.25 -3.60
C GLY A 258 -8.28 -12.66 -2.19
N VAL A 259 -7.34 -12.86 -1.27
CA VAL A 259 -7.62 -13.28 0.14
C VAL A 259 -7.62 -12.11 1.13
N ILE A 260 -7.58 -10.86 0.66
CA ILE A 260 -7.57 -9.66 1.51
C ILE A 260 -8.84 -8.85 1.25
N SER A 261 -9.67 -8.69 2.28
CA SER A 261 -10.89 -7.87 2.25
C SER A 261 -10.60 -6.39 2.00
N LYS A 262 -11.63 -5.62 1.67
CA LYS A 262 -11.53 -4.16 1.43
C LYS A 262 -10.95 -3.43 2.65
N VAL A 263 -10.43 -2.22 2.44
CA VAL A 263 -9.99 -1.37 3.55
C VAL A 263 -11.20 -0.79 4.27
N LYS A 264 -11.40 -1.20 5.53
CA LYS A 264 -12.44 -0.70 6.44
C LYS A 264 -12.00 0.60 7.16
N ASN A 265 -12.86 1.20 7.98
CA ASN A 265 -12.56 2.45 8.69
C ASN A 265 -13.12 2.46 10.12
N GLN A 266 -12.24 2.44 11.13
CA GLN A 266 -12.57 2.45 12.56
C GLN A 266 -13.09 3.81 13.10
N GLY A 267 -13.07 4.86 12.28
CA GLY A 267 -13.52 6.19 12.70
C GLY A 267 -12.71 6.76 13.87
N MET A 268 -13.39 7.18 14.95
CA MET A 268 -12.81 7.78 16.16
C MET A 268 -12.75 6.81 17.35
N CYS A 269 -12.90 5.51 17.09
CA CYS A 269 -12.83 4.45 18.08
C CYS A 269 -11.44 3.80 18.08
N GLY A 270 -10.84 3.55 19.25
CA GLY A 270 -9.55 2.85 19.41
C GLY A 270 -9.61 1.34 19.18
N SER A 271 -10.36 0.89 18.17
CA SER A 271 -10.63 -0.53 17.88
C SER A 271 -9.67 -1.16 16.86
N CYS A 272 -8.50 -0.56 16.61
CA CYS A 272 -7.50 -1.07 15.67
C CYS A 272 -7.06 -2.53 15.96
N TRP A 273 -7.11 -2.95 17.22
CA TRP A 273 -6.86 -4.33 17.64
C TRP A 273 -7.88 -5.30 17.01
N ALA A 274 -9.17 -4.94 17.02
CA ALA A 274 -10.25 -5.73 16.43
C ALA A 274 -10.08 -5.83 14.90
N PHE A 275 -9.88 -4.70 14.21
CA PHE A 275 -9.63 -4.66 12.76
C PHE A 275 -8.37 -5.43 12.31
N SER A 276 -7.37 -5.54 13.19
CA SER A 276 -6.17 -6.34 12.95
C SER A 276 -6.50 -7.83 12.99
N VAL A 277 -7.21 -8.27 14.04
CA VAL A 277 -7.61 -9.67 14.22
C VAL A 277 -8.65 -10.13 13.21
N THR A 278 -9.71 -9.37 12.95
CA THR A 278 -10.68 -9.72 11.90
C THR A 278 -9.98 -9.82 10.55
N GLY A 279 -9.14 -8.87 10.18
CA GLY A 279 -8.38 -8.91 8.92
C GLY A 279 -7.43 -10.12 8.80
N ASN A 280 -6.89 -10.62 9.92
CA ASN A 280 -6.12 -11.86 9.97
C ASN A 280 -7.03 -13.09 9.79
N VAL A 281 -8.13 -13.18 10.54
CA VAL A 281 -9.09 -14.29 10.45
C VAL A 281 -9.76 -14.37 9.06
N GLU A 282 -10.19 -13.24 8.49
CA GLU A 282 -10.71 -13.11 7.12
C GLU A 282 -9.72 -13.69 6.09
N GLY A 283 -8.44 -13.32 6.21
CA GLY A 283 -7.40 -13.78 5.29
C GLY A 283 -7.02 -15.24 5.45
N LEU A 284 -6.87 -15.72 6.68
CA LEU A 284 -6.65 -17.14 6.97
C LEU A 284 -7.82 -18.00 6.48
N HIS A 285 -9.05 -17.53 6.65
CA HIS A 285 -10.25 -18.25 6.21
C HIS A 285 -10.30 -18.33 4.69
N ALA A 286 -10.02 -17.22 4.00
CA ALA A 286 -9.93 -17.17 2.55
C ALA A 286 -8.80 -18.06 1.99
N VAL A 287 -7.67 -18.17 2.69
CA VAL A 287 -6.59 -19.11 2.33
C VAL A 287 -7.01 -20.57 2.56
N LYS A 288 -7.66 -20.90 3.68
CA LYS A 288 -8.10 -22.27 4.03
C LYS A 288 -9.25 -22.79 3.16
N THR A 289 -10.19 -21.92 2.78
CA THR A 289 -11.46 -22.30 2.12
C THR A 289 -11.59 -21.85 0.66
N GLY A 290 -10.76 -20.89 0.21
CA GLY A 290 -10.93 -20.20 -1.07
C GLY A 290 -12.06 -19.15 -1.08
N LYS A 291 -12.77 -18.95 0.04
CA LYS A 291 -13.89 -18.01 0.16
C LYS A 291 -13.52 -16.82 1.06
N LEU A 292 -13.42 -15.65 0.45
CA LEU A 292 -13.27 -14.39 1.18
C LEU A 292 -14.63 -13.92 1.72
N GLU A 293 -14.72 -13.83 3.04
CA GLU A 293 -15.84 -13.25 3.78
C GLU A 293 -15.33 -12.08 4.63
N GLU A 294 -16.23 -11.19 5.06
CA GLU A 294 -15.90 -10.07 5.94
C GLU A 294 -16.56 -10.32 7.31
N TYR A 295 -15.76 -10.34 8.37
CA TYR A 295 -16.23 -10.64 9.74
C TYR A 295 -16.44 -9.36 10.55
N SER A 296 -17.35 -9.44 11.53
CA SER A 296 -17.72 -8.29 12.36
C SER A 296 -16.57 -7.85 13.27
N GLU A 297 -16.17 -6.58 13.15
CA GLU A 297 -15.40 -5.94 14.22
C GLU A 297 -16.28 -5.59 15.43
N GLN A 298 -17.55 -5.27 15.21
CA GLN A 298 -18.46 -4.79 16.26
C GLN A 298 -18.76 -5.84 17.32
N GLU A 299 -18.86 -7.11 16.90
CA GLU A 299 -18.99 -8.25 17.80
C GLU A 299 -17.85 -8.29 18.82
N LEU A 300 -16.61 -8.02 18.41
CA LEU A 300 -15.46 -7.92 19.33
C LEU A 300 -15.58 -6.71 20.26
N LEU A 301 -16.06 -5.55 19.80
CA LEU A 301 -16.24 -4.38 20.67
C LEU A 301 -17.26 -4.65 21.79
N ASP A 302 -18.35 -5.36 21.47
CA ASP A 302 -19.49 -5.53 22.35
C ASP A 302 -19.36 -6.77 23.25
N CYS A 303 -18.87 -7.89 22.70
CA CYS A 303 -18.83 -9.19 23.33
C CYS A 303 -17.49 -9.55 23.98
N ASP A 304 -16.37 -8.91 23.60
CA ASP A 304 -15.12 -9.05 24.34
C ASP A 304 -15.25 -8.40 25.74
N THR A 305 -14.86 -9.17 26.75
CA THR A 305 -14.87 -8.80 28.18
C THR A 305 -13.47 -8.57 28.75
N SER A 306 -12.42 -8.90 27.99
CA SER A 306 -11.01 -8.71 28.34
C SER A 306 -10.49 -7.36 27.85
N ASP A 307 -10.90 -6.96 26.65
CA ASP A 307 -10.55 -5.67 26.04
C ASP A 307 -11.60 -4.58 26.28
N SER A 308 -11.26 -3.32 26.01
CA SER A 308 -12.10 -2.15 26.32
C SER A 308 -12.65 -1.43 25.08
N ALA A 309 -12.95 -2.18 24.01
CA ALA A 309 -13.56 -1.66 22.78
C ALA A 309 -12.80 -0.44 22.21
N CYS A 310 -13.43 0.73 22.23
CA CYS A 310 -12.84 1.98 21.75
C CYS A 310 -11.75 2.58 22.64
N ASN A 311 -11.59 2.11 23.89
CA ASN A 311 -10.50 2.50 24.78
C ASN A 311 -9.27 1.58 24.61
N GLY A 312 -9.32 0.65 23.66
CA GLY A 312 -8.22 -0.20 23.26
C GLY A 312 -8.32 -1.65 23.72
N GLY A 313 -7.31 -2.42 23.32
CA GLY A 313 -7.24 -3.86 23.49
C GLY A 313 -5.94 -4.46 22.94
N LEU A 314 -5.88 -5.79 22.86
CA LEU A 314 -4.75 -6.58 22.38
C LEU A 314 -5.23 -7.64 21.39
N MET A 315 -4.54 -7.81 20.27
CA MET A 315 -4.85 -8.90 19.32
C MET A 315 -4.82 -10.29 19.99
N ASP A 316 -3.94 -10.47 20.98
CA ASP A 316 -3.81 -11.72 21.73
C ASP A 316 -5.07 -12.04 22.56
N ASN A 317 -5.62 -11.03 23.26
CA ASN A 317 -6.87 -11.15 24.02
C ASN A 317 -8.04 -11.45 23.08
N ALA A 318 -8.10 -10.77 21.94
CA ALA A 318 -9.16 -10.92 20.96
C ALA A 318 -9.23 -12.33 20.34
N TYR A 319 -8.09 -13.03 20.14
CA TYR A 319 -8.14 -14.44 19.70
C TYR A 319 -8.76 -15.36 20.76
N GLU A 320 -8.42 -15.16 22.04
CA GLU A 320 -9.08 -15.87 23.15
C GLU A 320 -10.56 -15.51 23.26
N ALA A 321 -10.92 -14.24 23.02
CA ALA A 321 -12.31 -13.79 23.05
C ALA A 321 -13.15 -14.47 21.95
N ILE A 322 -12.65 -14.59 20.72
CA ILE A 322 -13.34 -15.31 19.63
C ILE A 322 -13.57 -16.78 19.99
N GLU A 323 -12.57 -17.45 20.58
CA GLU A 323 -12.69 -18.84 21.04
C GLU A 323 -13.77 -18.98 22.12
N HIS A 324 -13.82 -18.07 23.10
CA HIS A 324 -14.82 -18.07 24.17
C HIS A 324 -16.24 -17.70 23.70
N ILE A 325 -16.38 -16.75 22.76
CA ILE A 325 -17.65 -16.38 22.13
C ILE A 325 -18.19 -17.59 21.32
N GLY A 326 -17.29 -18.31 20.66
CA GLY A 326 -17.57 -19.53 19.90
C GLY A 326 -17.53 -19.35 18.39
N GLY A 327 -16.90 -18.26 17.90
CA GLY A 327 -16.74 -17.91 16.50
C GLY A 327 -16.93 -16.42 16.23
N LEU A 328 -17.11 -16.06 14.95
CA LEU A 328 -17.50 -14.72 14.48
C LEU A 328 -18.66 -14.78 13.49
N GLU A 329 -19.54 -13.78 13.56
CA GLU A 329 -20.55 -13.44 12.56
C GLU A 329 -19.97 -12.58 11.42
N LEU A 330 -20.74 -12.44 10.34
CA LEU A 330 -20.39 -11.55 9.23
C LEU A 330 -20.59 -10.07 9.58
N GLU A 331 -19.78 -9.20 8.97
CA GLU A 331 -19.96 -7.73 9.02
C GLU A 331 -21.33 -7.28 8.46
N SER A 332 -21.98 -8.09 7.61
CA SER A 332 -23.36 -7.86 7.15
C SER A 332 -24.42 -8.13 8.20
N ASP A 333 -24.13 -9.02 9.16
CA ASP A 333 -25.07 -9.50 10.16
C ASP A 333 -24.93 -8.77 11.50
N TYR A 334 -23.71 -8.30 11.81
CA TYR A 334 -23.39 -7.47 12.96
C TYR A 334 -22.53 -6.27 12.52
N PRO A 335 -23.11 -5.20 11.95
CA PRO A 335 -22.36 -4.11 11.32
C PRO A 335 -21.60 -3.20 12.30
N TYR A 336 -20.50 -2.61 11.82
CA TYR A 336 -19.68 -1.69 12.60
C TYR A 336 -20.33 -0.33 12.93
N GLU A 337 -20.52 -0.07 14.22
CA GLU A 337 -21.01 1.22 14.76
C GLU A 337 -19.91 2.12 15.33
N GLY A 338 -18.74 1.57 15.68
CA GLY A 338 -17.60 2.35 16.20
C GLY A 338 -17.79 2.92 17.62
N ARG A 339 -18.54 2.19 18.45
CA ARG A 339 -18.78 2.43 19.87
C ARG A 339 -19.05 1.09 20.55
N LYS A 340 -18.91 0.97 21.88
CA LYS A 340 -19.39 -0.23 22.60
C LYS A 340 -20.90 -0.13 22.80
N ASP A 341 -21.60 -1.21 22.52
CA ASP A 341 -23.01 -1.45 22.80
C ASP A 341 -23.17 -2.80 23.54
N GLN A 342 -24.42 -3.22 23.79
CA GLN A 342 -24.71 -4.55 24.32
C GLN A 342 -24.40 -5.63 23.27
N CYS A 343 -23.67 -6.68 23.70
CA CYS A 343 -23.41 -7.87 22.89
C CYS A 343 -24.71 -8.52 22.39
N LYS A 344 -24.88 -8.59 21.06
CA LYS A 344 -26.05 -9.18 20.37
C LYS A 344 -25.73 -10.51 19.69
N PHE A 345 -24.60 -11.13 20.03
CA PHE A 345 -24.04 -12.31 19.37
C PHE A 345 -25.04 -13.47 19.21
N SER A 346 -25.07 -14.06 18.02
CA SER A 346 -25.94 -15.15 17.64
C SER A 346 -25.15 -16.38 17.15
N LYS A 347 -25.11 -17.44 17.97
CA LYS A 347 -24.47 -18.72 17.62
C LYS A 347 -24.98 -19.34 16.31
N SER A 348 -26.20 -19.02 15.88
CA SER A 348 -26.77 -19.49 14.58
C SER A 348 -26.20 -18.78 13.36
N LYS A 349 -25.45 -17.69 13.54
CA LYS A 349 -24.86 -16.85 12.49
C LYS A 349 -23.33 -16.89 12.46
N VAL A 350 -22.71 -17.84 13.17
CA VAL A 350 -21.26 -18.03 13.16
C VAL A 350 -20.81 -18.61 11.81
N HIS A 351 -19.86 -17.93 11.16
CA HIS A 351 -19.27 -18.38 9.88
C HIS A 351 -17.86 -18.96 10.04
N VAL A 352 -17.09 -18.50 11.05
CA VAL A 352 -15.72 -18.95 11.30
C VAL A 352 -15.48 -19.17 12.79
N LYS A 353 -14.54 -20.07 13.12
CA LYS A 353 -14.10 -20.34 14.49
C LYS A 353 -12.58 -20.29 14.60
N VAL A 354 -12.12 -19.89 15.79
CA VAL A 354 -10.71 -19.71 16.13
C VAL A 354 -10.44 -20.46 17.43
N LYS A 355 -9.28 -21.11 17.50
CA LYS A 355 -8.79 -21.92 18.62
C LYS A 355 -7.59 -21.23 19.27
N GLY A 356 -7.79 -19.96 19.64
CA GLY A 356 -6.75 -19.05 20.10
C GLY A 356 -5.78 -18.59 19.00
N GLY A 357 -4.64 -18.04 19.44
CA GLY A 357 -3.61 -17.48 18.56
C GLY A 357 -2.22 -18.06 18.80
N VAL A 358 -1.31 -17.73 17.88
CA VAL A 358 0.13 -17.98 17.99
C VAL A 358 0.93 -16.68 17.91
N ASP A 359 1.96 -16.59 18.74
CA ASP A 359 2.92 -15.49 18.76
C ASP A 359 4.09 -15.82 17.83
N LEU A 360 4.42 -14.93 16.90
CA LEU A 360 5.55 -15.08 16.00
C LEU A 360 6.85 -14.59 16.68
N PRO A 361 8.01 -15.18 16.38
CA PRO A 361 9.28 -14.71 16.90
C PRO A 361 9.60 -13.31 16.36
N LYS A 362 10.39 -12.54 17.12
CA LYS A 362 10.83 -11.17 16.79
C LYS A 362 11.89 -11.13 15.67
N ASN A 363 11.60 -11.80 14.56
CA ASN A 363 12.49 -12.03 13.42
C ASN A 363 11.72 -11.83 12.12
N GLU A 364 12.07 -10.80 11.35
CA GLU A 364 11.36 -10.42 10.12
C GLU A 364 11.44 -11.48 8.99
N THR A 365 12.45 -12.35 8.99
CA THR A 365 12.53 -13.48 8.05
C THR A 365 11.51 -14.55 8.41
N ALA A 366 11.38 -14.89 9.70
CA ALA A 366 10.40 -15.84 10.18
C ALA A 366 8.95 -15.34 9.98
N ILE A 367 8.71 -14.04 10.15
CA ILE A 367 7.44 -13.38 9.81
C ILE A 367 7.14 -13.53 8.32
N ALA A 368 8.12 -13.34 7.43
CA ALA A 368 7.93 -13.55 5.99
C ALA A 368 7.64 -15.02 5.62
N GLN A 369 8.27 -15.98 6.32
CA GLN A 369 8.04 -17.40 6.11
C GLN A 369 6.63 -17.81 6.55
N TRP A 370 6.18 -17.35 7.72
CA TRP A 370 4.80 -17.57 8.17
C TRP A 370 3.77 -16.92 7.23
N LEU A 371 4.04 -15.69 6.78
CA LEU A 371 3.14 -14.91 5.92
C LEU A 371 2.76 -15.67 4.65
N ILE A 372 3.73 -16.32 4.01
CA ILE A 372 3.52 -17.04 2.74
C ILE A 372 2.87 -18.39 2.99
N ALA A 373 3.25 -19.10 4.05
CA ALA A 373 2.77 -20.44 4.33
C ALA A 373 1.33 -20.48 4.85
N ASN A 374 0.92 -19.47 5.64
CA ASN A 374 -0.35 -19.51 6.38
C ASN A 374 -1.34 -18.41 5.97
N GLY A 375 -0.89 -17.17 5.79
CA GLY A 375 -1.79 -16.04 5.55
C GLY A 375 -1.28 -14.71 6.13
N PRO A 376 -2.06 -13.62 6.04
CA PRO A 376 -1.69 -12.31 6.59
C PRO A 376 -1.53 -12.34 8.11
N ILE A 377 -0.76 -11.40 8.67
CA ILE A 377 -0.30 -11.44 10.08
C ILE A 377 -0.69 -10.16 10.81
N SER A 378 -1.32 -10.29 11.98
CA SER A 378 -1.61 -9.15 12.87
C SER A 378 -0.32 -8.66 13.50
N ILE A 379 -0.08 -7.34 13.48
CA ILE A 379 1.08 -6.72 14.12
C ILE A 379 0.69 -5.50 14.96
N GLY A 380 1.48 -5.24 15.99
CA GLY A 380 1.57 -3.92 16.62
C GLY A 380 2.59 -3.03 15.92
N ILE A 381 2.29 -1.73 15.80
CA ILE A 381 3.19 -0.73 15.23
C ILE A 381 3.08 0.59 15.99
N ASN A 382 4.17 1.37 16.04
CA ASN A 382 4.09 2.79 16.39
C ASN A 382 3.54 3.62 15.20
N ALA A 383 2.40 4.29 15.40
CA ALA A 383 1.67 5.01 14.36
C ALA A 383 1.98 6.51 14.27
N ASN A 384 2.99 7.04 14.97
CA ASN A 384 3.32 8.47 14.93
C ASN A 384 3.62 8.96 13.49
N ALA A 385 4.48 8.24 12.76
CA ALA A 385 4.80 8.58 11.37
C ALA A 385 3.62 8.36 10.41
N MET A 386 2.69 7.45 10.75
CA MET A 386 1.54 7.11 9.91
C MET A 386 0.53 8.26 9.80
N GLN A 387 0.44 9.18 10.78
CA GLN A 387 -0.55 10.26 10.79
C GLN A 387 -0.56 11.07 9.48
N PHE A 388 0.62 11.28 8.90
CA PHE A 388 0.82 12.13 7.72
C PHE A 388 1.28 11.38 6.47
N TYR A 389 1.34 10.05 6.50
CA TYR A 389 1.84 9.25 5.38
C TYR A 389 0.99 9.42 4.11
N ARG A 390 1.65 9.59 2.95
CA ARG A 390 1.00 9.72 1.63
C ARG A 390 1.46 8.67 0.59
N GLY A 391 2.58 7.99 0.82
CA GLY A 391 3.13 6.97 -0.08
C GLY A 391 4.65 6.86 -0.06
N GLY A 392 5.17 5.81 -0.68
CA GLY A 392 6.61 5.43 -0.69
C GLY A 392 7.02 4.53 0.48
N VAL A 393 8.21 3.94 0.45
CA VAL A 393 8.71 3.13 1.57
C VAL A 393 9.11 4.03 2.73
N SER A 394 8.39 3.91 3.85
CA SER A 394 8.55 4.67 5.08
C SER A 394 9.66 4.11 5.96
N HIS A 395 10.70 4.91 6.20
CA HIS A 395 11.79 4.61 7.13
C HIS A 395 12.04 5.86 8.00
N PRO A 396 11.13 6.20 8.92
CA PRO A 396 11.28 7.35 9.80
C PRO A 396 12.45 7.14 10.78
N TRP A 397 13.08 8.25 11.19
CA TRP A 397 14.13 8.21 12.20
C TRP A 397 13.64 7.56 13.52
N LYS A 398 14.47 6.72 14.14
CA LYS A 398 14.06 5.77 15.20
C LYS A 398 13.42 6.43 16.44
N ALA A 399 13.74 7.69 16.74
CA ALA A 399 13.10 8.41 17.84
C ALA A 399 11.63 8.80 17.55
N LEU A 400 11.27 9.00 16.27
CA LEU A 400 9.90 9.32 15.85
C LEU A 400 9.01 8.06 15.75
N CYS A 401 9.62 6.87 15.63
CA CYS A 401 8.91 5.59 15.50
C CYS A 401 9.54 4.52 16.41
N SER A 402 9.49 4.76 17.72
CA SER A 402 10.09 3.88 18.72
C SER A 402 9.37 2.53 18.81
N LYS A 403 10.13 1.44 18.65
CA LYS A 403 9.65 0.06 18.83
C LYS A 403 9.14 -0.29 20.22
N LYS A 404 9.35 0.58 21.22
CA LYS A 404 8.85 0.41 22.60
C LYS A 404 7.45 0.98 22.85
N ASN A 405 6.91 1.73 21.89
CA ASN A 405 5.68 2.51 22.05
C ASN A 405 4.67 2.12 20.97
N LEU A 406 4.23 0.87 20.93
CA LEU A 406 3.30 0.39 19.89
C LEU A 406 1.87 0.80 20.26
N ASP A 407 1.25 1.68 19.48
CA ASP A 407 -0.06 2.25 19.80
C ASP A 407 -1.16 1.82 18.82
N HIS A 408 -0.80 1.13 17.73
CA HIS A 408 -1.73 0.81 16.66
C HIS A 408 -1.64 -0.65 16.19
N GLY A 409 -2.79 -1.30 16.04
CA GLY A 409 -2.92 -2.66 15.50
C GLY A 409 -3.19 -2.62 13.99
N VAL A 410 -2.39 -3.34 13.20
CA VAL A 410 -2.48 -3.37 11.73
C VAL A 410 -2.08 -4.73 11.18
N LEU A 411 -2.36 -4.99 9.90
CA LEU A 411 -2.19 -6.31 9.30
C LEU A 411 -1.10 -6.30 8.21
N ILE A 412 -0.05 -7.12 8.34
CA ILE A 412 0.88 -7.42 7.24
C ILE A 412 0.17 -8.32 6.23
N VAL A 413 0.13 -7.89 4.96
CA VAL A 413 -0.48 -8.63 3.84
C VAL A 413 0.51 -9.00 2.73
N GLY A 414 1.76 -8.55 2.84
CA GLY A 414 2.76 -8.76 1.81
C GLY A 414 4.10 -8.11 2.14
N TYR A 415 5.07 -8.28 1.26
CA TYR A 415 6.34 -7.56 1.26
C TYR A 415 6.87 -7.41 -0.17
N GLY A 416 7.79 -6.47 -0.38
CA GLY A 416 8.47 -6.31 -1.66
C GLY A 416 9.80 -5.58 -1.53
N VAL A 417 10.37 -5.17 -2.66
CA VAL A 417 11.66 -4.50 -2.71
C VAL A 417 11.63 -3.37 -3.74
N SER A 418 11.66 -2.12 -3.28
CA SER A 418 11.75 -0.96 -4.17
C SER A 418 13.21 -0.69 -4.52
N ASP A 419 13.62 -1.04 -5.74
CA ASP A 419 14.94 -0.73 -6.27
C ASP A 419 14.97 0.68 -6.89
N TYR A 420 15.95 1.49 -6.49
CA TYR A 420 16.18 2.85 -6.98
C TYR A 420 17.58 2.95 -7.64
N PRO A 421 17.73 2.58 -8.92
CA PRO A 421 19.05 2.49 -9.58
C PRO A 421 19.84 3.79 -9.56
N MET A 422 19.19 4.94 -9.79
CA MET A 422 19.86 6.25 -9.78
C MET A 422 20.47 6.64 -8.43
N PHE A 423 19.97 6.06 -7.33
CA PHE A 423 20.47 6.32 -5.97
C PHE A 423 21.22 5.12 -5.38
N LYS A 424 21.46 4.06 -6.19
CA LYS A 424 22.04 2.77 -5.77
C LYS A 424 21.42 2.21 -4.48
N LYS A 425 20.11 2.38 -4.32
CA LYS A 425 19.38 2.11 -3.07
C LYS A 425 18.31 1.07 -3.29
N THR A 426 18.38 0.00 -2.52
CA THR A 426 17.38 -1.08 -2.50
C THR A 426 16.63 -0.99 -1.18
N LEU A 427 15.32 -0.76 -1.23
CA LEU A 427 14.46 -0.60 -0.05
C LEU A 427 13.49 -1.79 0.06
N PRO A 428 13.84 -2.84 0.82
CA PRO A 428 12.86 -3.84 1.26
C PRO A 428 11.76 -3.20 2.12
N TYR A 429 10.52 -3.65 1.94
CA TYR A 429 9.37 -3.14 2.67
C TYR A 429 8.34 -4.21 2.99
N TRP A 430 7.57 -4.02 4.07
CA TRP A 430 6.30 -4.67 4.33
C TRP A 430 5.15 -3.92 3.67
N ILE A 431 4.10 -4.63 3.27
CA ILE A 431 2.81 -4.09 2.83
C ILE A 431 1.85 -4.30 3.99
N VAL A 432 1.41 -3.19 4.60
CA VAL A 432 0.56 -3.19 5.79
C VAL A 432 -0.80 -2.60 5.44
N LYS A 433 -1.88 -3.34 5.70
CA LYS A 433 -3.27 -2.88 5.61
C LYS A 433 -3.61 -2.09 6.88
N ASN A 434 -4.13 -0.88 6.71
CA ASN A 434 -4.57 -0.01 7.80
C ASN A 434 -6.11 0.03 7.89
N SER A 435 -6.62 0.51 9.02
CA SER A 435 -8.04 0.58 9.39
C SER A 435 -8.62 2.00 9.38
N TRP A 436 -8.02 2.92 8.62
CA TRP A 436 -8.43 4.34 8.53
C TRP A 436 -9.09 4.71 7.19
N GLY A 437 -9.62 3.72 6.49
CA GLY A 437 -10.30 3.90 5.20
C GLY A 437 -9.36 4.09 3.99
N PRO A 438 -9.88 3.88 2.77
CA PRO A 438 -9.07 3.83 1.54
C PRO A 438 -8.55 5.20 1.06
N LYS A 439 -8.90 6.31 1.72
CA LYS A 439 -8.43 7.67 1.37
C LYS A 439 -7.09 8.03 2.04
N TRP A 440 -6.73 7.30 3.09
CA TRP A 440 -5.44 7.44 3.78
C TRP A 440 -4.33 6.64 3.07
N GLY A 441 -3.08 7.08 3.19
CA GLY A 441 -1.91 6.36 2.67
C GLY A 441 -2.01 5.98 1.19
N GLU A 442 -1.54 4.78 0.86
CA GLU A 442 -1.60 4.19 -0.48
C GLU A 442 -2.87 3.34 -0.61
N GLN A 443 -4.01 3.99 -0.85
CA GLN A 443 -5.33 3.34 -0.91
C GLN A 443 -5.71 2.56 0.36
N GLY A 444 -5.32 3.09 1.52
CA GLY A 444 -5.48 2.44 2.83
C GLY A 444 -4.30 1.58 3.27
N TYR A 445 -3.26 1.44 2.44
CA TYR A 445 -2.05 0.68 2.77
C TYR A 445 -0.87 1.58 3.15
N TYR A 446 0.04 0.99 3.91
CA TYR A 446 1.30 1.56 4.38
C TYR A 446 2.45 0.68 3.90
N ARG A 447 3.50 1.28 3.33
CA ARG A 447 4.76 0.58 3.07
C ARG A 447 5.79 1.05 4.09
N VAL A 448 6.22 0.14 4.95
CA VAL A 448 7.22 0.39 5.99
C VAL A 448 8.47 -0.42 5.71
N TYR A 449 9.64 0.13 5.99
CA TYR A 449 10.92 -0.53 5.78
C TYR A 449 10.99 -1.87 6.53
N ARG A 450 11.59 -2.88 5.87
CA ARG A 450 11.73 -4.25 6.38
C ARG A 450 13.21 -4.61 6.55
N GLY A 451 13.59 -5.11 7.72
CA GLY A 451 14.95 -5.63 7.99
C GLY A 451 15.70 -4.96 9.15
N ASP A 452 15.12 -3.97 9.82
CA ASP A 452 15.65 -3.39 11.06
C ASP A 452 14.60 -3.20 12.17
N ASN A 453 13.44 -3.85 12.03
CA ASN A 453 12.27 -3.71 12.89
C ASN A 453 11.79 -2.24 13.05
N THR A 454 11.76 -1.51 11.92
CA THR A 454 11.22 -0.13 11.86
C THR A 454 9.84 -0.06 12.49
N CYS A 455 9.60 0.94 13.35
CA CYS A 455 8.36 1.15 14.08
C CYS A 455 7.88 -0.04 14.96
N GLY A 456 8.70 -1.07 15.17
CA GLY A 456 8.38 -2.22 16.01
C GLY A 456 7.50 -3.29 15.38
N VAL A 457 7.43 -3.37 14.04
CA VAL A 457 6.62 -4.34 13.28
C VAL A 457 6.75 -5.82 13.70
N SER A 458 7.87 -6.24 14.31
CA SER A 458 8.08 -7.61 14.80
C SER A 458 7.94 -7.78 16.31
N GLU A 459 7.60 -6.73 17.08
CA GLU A 459 7.56 -6.78 18.55
C GLU A 459 6.27 -7.43 19.10
N MET A 460 5.15 -7.30 18.38
CA MET A 460 3.84 -7.90 18.69
C MET A 460 3.22 -8.48 17.40
N ALA A 461 3.90 -9.43 16.77
CA ALA A 461 3.40 -10.14 15.60
C ALA A 461 2.70 -11.44 16.05
N SER A 462 1.43 -11.61 15.69
CA SER A 462 0.63 -12.80 16.04
C SER A 462 -0.38 -13.17 14.95
N SER A 463 -0.90 -14.38 15.01
CA SER A 463 -1.88 -14.91 14.03
C SER A 463 -2.87 -15.83 14.73
N ALA A 464 -4.15 -15.78 14.34
CA ALA A 464 -5.15 -16.75 14.77
C ALA A 464 -4.81 -18.18 14.28
N VAL A 465 -5.34 -19.18 14.98
CA VAL A 465 -5.40 -20.57 14.54
C VAL A 465 -6.86 -20.92 14.27
N LEU A 466 -7.22 -21.19 13.02
CA LEU A 466 -8.59 -21.59 12.67
C LEU A 466 -8.86 -23.04 13.05
N GLU A 467 -10.08 -23.32 13.53
CA GLU A 467 -10.62 -24.68 13.72
C GLU A 467 -10.75 -25.41 12.36
#